data_AF-A0AAN9UUT0-F1
#
_entry.id   AF-A0AAN9UUT0-F1
#
_cell.length_a   1.000
_cell.length_b   1.000
_cell.length_c   1.000
_cell.angle_alpha   90.00
_cell.angle_beta   90.00
_cell.angle_gamma   90.00
#
_symmetry.space_group_name_H-M   'P 1'
#
loop_
_entity.id
_entity.type
_entity.pdbx_description
1 polymer ?
#
loop_
_entity_poly.entity_id
_entity_poly.type
_entity_poly.pdbx_seq_one_letter_code
_entity_poly.pdbx_strand_id
1 'polypeptide(L)'
;MEVYRSLSRDRREFRLVRIALGKQGAPMELTLEHFSLDNLPSYAALSYVWGEEKFADIHVNGIITSIRENLHEALLQIRNGNLEFSTSLWIDAICINQNDDAERSWQVNEMRTIFSQASLVYSWLGPEADDSDAAMKLLEYLGKMVLEAGYDRT
;
A
#
# COMPACT_ATOMS: atom_id res chain seq x y z
N MET A 1 13.90 15.59 -12.53
CA MET A 1 14.26 14.36 -11.81
C MET A 1 13.06 13.44 -11.89
N GLU A 2 13.26 12.15 -12.06
CA GLU A 2 12.17 11.18 -12.22
C GLU A 2 12.04 10.37 -10.92
N VAL A 3 10.80 10.16 -10.47
CA VAL A 3 10.51 9.32 -9.28
C VAL A 3 10.86 7.87 -9.56
N TYR A 4 10.61 7.43 -10.80
CA TYR A 4 10.68 6.04 -11.20
C TYR A 4 11.96 5.71 -11.95
N ARG A 5 12.60 4.61 -11.53
CA ARG A 5 13.52 3.84 -12.37
C ARG A 5 12.77 2.65 -12.95
N SER A 6 12.91 2.38 -14.25
CA SER A 6 12.23 1.27 -14.92
C SER A 6 12.44 -0.07 -14.22
N LEU A 7 11.38 -0.88 -14.19
CA LEU A 7 11.40 -2.24 -13.65
C LEU A 7 11.66 -3.27 -14.76
N SER A 8 12.49 -4.27 -14.47
CA SER A 8 12.70 -5.42 -15.35
C SER A 8 11.67 -6.52 -15.07
N ARG A 9 10.79 -6.77 -16.05
CA ARG A 9 9.81 -7.86 -16.00
C ARG A 9 10.47 -9.23 -15.89
N ASP A 10 11.54 -9.47 -16.64
CA ASP A 10 12.26 -10.76 -16.63
C ASP A 10 12.88 -11.07 -15.26
N ARG A 11 13.27 -10.03 -14.52
CA ARG A 11 13.78 -10.13 -13.13
C ARG A 11 12.68 -10.03 -12.08
N ARG A 12 11.42 -9.96 -12.52
CA ARG A 12 10.23 -9.80 -11.69
C ARG A 12 10.40 -8.69 -10.66
N GLU A 13 10.97 -7.56 -11.11
CA GLU A 13 11.25 -6.43 -10.23
C GLU A 13 9.94 -5.74 -9.84
N PHE A 14 9.87 -5.23 -8.63
CA PHE A 14 8.77 -4.42 -8.14
C PHE A 14 9.30 -3.39 -7.15
N ARG A 15 8.45 -2.50 -6.67
CA ARG A 15 8.86 -1.45 -5.73
C ARG A 15 8.10 -1.57 -4.42
N LEU A 16 8.77 -1.14 -3.35
CA LEU A 16 8.16 -0.94 -2.04
C LEU A 16 8.47 0.47 -1.59
N VAL A 17 7.58 1.05 -0.79
CA VAL A 17 7.83 2.32 -0.10
C VAL A 17 8.10 2.11 1.38
N ARG A 18 8.88 3.00 1.97
CA ARG A 18 8.96 3.17 3.42
C ARG A 18 8.50 4.56 3.78
N ILE A 19 7.71 4.66 4.85
CA ILE A 19 7.27 5.95 5.38
C ILE A 19 8.39 6.49 6.28
N ALA A 20 8.88 7.69 6.00
CA ALA A 20 9.88 8.32 6.85
C ALA A 20 9.27 8.70 8.21
N LEU A 21 10.04 8.50 9.29
CA LEU A 21 9.67 9.01 10.61
C LEU A 21 9.69 10.55 10.57
N GLY A 22 8.53 11.15 10.75
CA GLY A 22 8.36 12.60 10.78
C GLY A 22 7.79 13.06 12.12
N LYS A 23 8.07 14.32 12.50
CA LYS A 23 7.34 14.97 13.58
C LYS A 23 5.90 15.21 13.16
N GLN A 24 4.98 15.28 14.12
CA GLN A 24 3.58 15.65 13.84
C GLN A 24 3.54 17.00 13.09
N GLY A 25 2.82 17.05 11.98
CA GLY A 25 2.75 18.22 11.09
C GLY A 25 3.85 18.31 10.02
N ALA A 26 4.84 17.39 10.01
CA ALA A 26 5.79 17.30 8.91
C ALA A 26 5.13 16.74 7.63
N PRO A 27 5.59 17.17 6.43
CA PRO A 27 5.17 16.59 5.16
C PRO A 27 5.28 15.06 5.14
N MET A 28 4.44 14.41 4.35
CA MET A 28 4.55 12.97 4.12
C MET A 28 5.74 12.70 3.18
N GLU A 29 6.77 12.03 3.69
CA GLU A 29 7.96 11.64 2.93
C GLU A 29 8.04 10.12 2.85
N LEU A 30 8.19 9.60 1.64
CA LEU A 30 8.34 8.19 1.34
C LEU A 30 9.66 7.95 0.61
N THR A 31 10.32 6.84 0.93
CA THR A 31 11.43 6.34 0.11
C THR A 31 10.96 5.16 -0.72
N LEU A 32 11.11 5.25 -2.05
CA LEU A 32 10.75 4.20 -3.00
C LEU A 32 11.99 3.38 -3.36
N GLU A 33 11.93 2.08 -3.10
CA GLU A 33 13.03 1.13 -3.26
C GLU A 33 12.64 -0.02 -4.19
N HIS A 34 13.60 -0.57 -4.93
CA HIS A 34 13.41 -1.67 -5.88
C HIS A 34 13.79 -3.01 -5.26
N PHE A 35 12.96 -4.02 -5.52
CA PHE A 35 13.14 -5.39 -5.08
C PHE A 35 12.78 -6.36 -6.21
N SER A 36 13.06 -7.65 -6.02
CA SER A 36 12.58 -8.72 -6.90
C SER A 36 11.60 -9.59 -6.13
N LEU A 37 10.53 -10.04 -6.79
CA LEU A 37 9.59 -11.02 -6.23
C LEU A 37 10.27 -12.35 -5.88
N ASP A 38 11.46 -12.63 -6.42
CA ASP A 38 12.22 -13.85 -6.12
C ASP A 38 13.13 -13.71 -4.89
N ASN A 39 13.33 -12.50 -4.36
CA ASN A 39 14.11 -12.22 -3.16
C ASN A 39 13.49 -11.06 -2.36
N LEU A 40 12.49 -11.40 -1.56
CA LEU A 40 11.62 -10.43 -0.90
C LEU A 40 12.05 -10.12 0.53
N PRO A 41 12.09 -8.84 0.92
CA PRO A 41 12.00 -8.50 2.33
C PRO A 41 10.58 -8.78 2.84
N SER A 42 10.42 -8.88 4.16
CA SER A 42 9.10 -8.80 4.78
C SER A 42 8.45 -7.45 4.45
N TYR A 43 7.20 -7.45 4.00
CA TYR A 43 6.48 -6.25 3.62
C TYR A 43 4.99 -6.39 3.88
N ALA A 44 4.31 -5.25 3.98
CA ALA A 44 2.86 -5.17 4.00
C ALA A 44 2.33 -4.66 2.65
N ALA A 45 1.07 -4.94 2.33
CA ALA A 45 0.37 -4.31 1.21
C ALA A 45 -0.75 -3.40 1.72
N LEU A 46 -1.04 -2.31 1.00
CA LEU A 46 -2.18 -1.44 1.27
C LEU A 46 -3.30 -1.72 0.25
N SER A 47 -4.46 -2.11 0.77
CA SER A 47 -5.71 -2.18 0.03
C SER A 47 -6.59 -1.00 0.42
N TYR A 48 -7.07 -0.24 -0.55
CA TYR A 48 -7.91 0.93 -0.34
C TYR A 48 -8.78 1.17 -1.56
N VAL A 49 -9.91 1.86 -1.36
CA VAL A 49 -10.76 2.29 -2.47
C VAL A 49 -10.15 3.51 -3.13
N TRP A 50 -10.20 3.56 -4.47
CA TRP A 50 -9.82 4.74 -5.22
C TRP A 50 -10.88 5.83 -4.97
N GLY A 51 -10.58 6.77 -4.07
CA GLY A 51 -11.50 7.83 -3.64
C GLY A 51 -11.78 8.86 -4.73
N GLU A 52 -12.47 9.95 -4.36
CA GLU A 52 -12.75 11.08 -5.25
C GLU A 52 -11.48 11.66 -5.89
N GLU A 53 -11.62 12.41 -6.99
CA GLU A 53 -10.52 13.13 -7.66
C GLU A 53 -10.08 14.39 -6.88
N LYS A 54 -9.89 14.22 -5.57
CA LYS A 54 -9.23 15.18 -4.69
C LYS A 54 -7.81 14.70 -4.45
N PHE A 55 -6.87 15.63 -4.48
CA PHE A 55 -5.45 15.30 -4.46
C PHE A 55 -4.72 16.01 -3.31
N ALA A 56 -3.72 15.33 -2.79
CA ALA A 56 -2.79 15.83 -1.79
C ALA A 56 -1.36 15.49 -2.21
N ASP A 57 -0.44 16.39 -1.90
CA ASP A 57 0.96 16.24 -2.28
C ASP A 57 1.75 15.52 -1.19
N ILE A 58 2.59 14.59 -1.63
CA ILE A 58 3.59 13.90 -0.82
C ILE A 58 4.96 14.03 -1.47
N HIS A 59 6.01 13.71 -0.73
CA HIS A 59 7.36 13.58 -1.26
C HIS A 59 7.71 12.12 -1.41
N VAL A 60 8.17 11.74 -2.60
CA VAL A 60 8.70 10.40 -2.89
C VAL A 60 10.12 10.56 -3.39
N ASN A 61 11.09 10.05 -2.63
CA ASN A 61 12.52 10.27 -2.88
C ASN A 61 12.84 11.77 -3.06
N GLY A 62 12.23 12.65 -2.25
CA GLY A 62 12.38 14.10 -2.33
C GLY A 62 11.65 14.80 -3.47
N ILE A 63 10.92 14.08 -4.32
CA ILE A 63 10.14 14.65 -5.45
C ILE A 63 8.66 14.75 -5.07
N ILE A 64 8.07 15.92 -5.29
CA ILE A 64 6.64 16.14 -5.06
C ILE A 64 5.83 15.26 -6.02
N THR A 65 4.97 14.42 -5.44
CA THR A 65 4.10 13.48 -6.13
C THR A 65 2.68 13.69 -5.61
N SER A 66 1.74 13.94 -6.53
CA SER A 66 0.34 14.13 -6.16
C SER A 66 -0.37 12.78 -6.12
N ILE A 67 -1.04 12.49 -5.00
CA ILE A 67 -1.81 11.27 -4.77
C ILE A 67 -3.25 11.62 -4.40
N ARG A 68 -4.16 10.67 -4.51
CA ARG A 68 -5.55 10.90 -4.06
C ARG A 68 -5.59 11.14 -2.55
N GLU A 69 -6.48 12.03 -2.12
CA GLU A 69 -6.65 12.41 -0.72
C GLU A 69 -6.96 11.20 0.17
N ASN A 70 -7.78 10.27 -0.30
CA ASN A 70 -8.06 9.03 0.43
C ASN A 70 -6.80 8.20 0.74
N LEU A 71 -5.85 8.15 -0.20
CA LEU A 71 -4.57 7.46 0.02
C LEU A 71 -3.69 8.27 0.99
N HIS A 72 -3.71 9.60 0.89
CA HIS A 72 -2.98 10.46 1.82
C HIS A 72 -3.46 10.30 3.27
N GLU A 73 -4.78 10.22 3.49
CA GLU A 73 -5.37 9.93 4.80
C GLU A 73 -4.96 8.55 5.32
N ALA A 74 -4.99 7.52 4.46
CA ALA A 74 -4.53 6.18 4.81
C ALA A 74 -3.07 6.19 5.28
N LEU A 75 -2.19 6.88 4.55
CA LEU A 75 -0.78 7.03 4.90
C LEU A 75 -0.59 7.78 6.22
N LEU A 76 -1.40 8.82 6.49
CA LEU A 76 -1.36 9.54 7.76
C LEU A 76 -1.75 8.65 8.94
N GLN A 77 -2.78 7.83 8.78
CA GLN A 77 -3.21 6.89 9.82
C GLN A 77 -2.15 5.81 10.06
N ILE A 78 -1.56 5.27 9.00
CA ILE A 78 -0.44 4.31 9.12
C ILE A 78 0.74 4.96 9.86
N ARG A 79 1.06 6.22 9.53
CA ARG A 79 2.15 6.98 10.18
C ARG A 79 1.85 7.31 11.64
N ASN A 80 0.60 7.55 12.02
CA ASN A 80 0.26 7.93 13.40
C ASN A 80 -0.03 6.72 14.30
N GLY A 81 -0.45 5.60 13.72
CA GLY A 81 -0.89 4.40 14.44
C GLY A 81 0.22 3.53 15.04
N ASN A 82 1.49 3.95 14.99
CA ASN A 82 2.64 3.18 15.50
C ASN A 82 2.79 1.77 14.89
N LEU A 83 2.14 1.48 13.76
CA LEU A 83 2.39 0.27 12.99
C LEU A 83 3.87 0.25 12.64
N GLU A 84 4.57 -0.83 12.99
CA GLU A 84 6.04 -0.93 12.96
C GLU A 84 6.63 -0.19 11.74
N PHE A 85 7.14 1.03 11.97
CA PHE A 85 7.61 1.96 10.95
C PHE A 85 8.79 1.41 10.11
N SER A 86 9.34 0.27 10.53
CA SER A 86 10.32 -0.52 9.80
C SER A 86 9.73 -1.32 8.63
N THR A 87 8.41 -1.40 8.50
CA THR A 87 7.74 -2.24 7.50
C THR A 87 7.71 -1.56 6.15
N SER A 88 8.31 -2.21 5.15
CA SER A 88 8.13 -1.83 3.74
C SER A 88 6.67 -2.04 3.33
N LEU A 89 6.10 -1.12 2.57
CA LEU A 89 4.70 -1.13 2.16
C LEU A 89 4.60 -1.14 0.63
N TRP A 90 3.74 -1.99 0.09
CA TRP A 90 3.34 -1.95 -1.31
C TRP A 90 2.03 -1.17 -1.47
N ILE A 91 2.03 -0.19 -2.36
CA ILE A 91 0.87 0.65 -2.68
C ILE A 91 0.83 0.80 -4.19
N ASP A 92 -0.22 0.32 -4.84
CA ASP A 92 -0.37 0.32 -6.31
C ASP A 92 -0.12 1.70 -6.95
N ALA A 93 -0.71 2.76 -6.42
CA ALA A 93 -0.62 4.12 -6.95
C ALA A 93 0.78 4.74 -6.87
N ILE A 94 1.68 4.20 -6.04
CA ILE A 94 3.04 4.74 -5.83
C ILE A 94 4.12 3.74 -6.25
N CYS A 95 3.91 2.45 -6.07
CA CYS A 95 4.91 1.42 -6.41
C CYS A 95 4.91 1.10 -7.91
N ILE A 96 3.80 1.36 -8.60
CA ILE A 96 3.65 1.21 -10.05
C ILE A 96 3.73 2.59 -10.69
N ASN A 97 4.54 2.73 -11.73
CA ASN A 97 4.55 3.92 -12.56
C ASN A 97 3.25 4.00 -13.37
N GLN A 98 2.30 4.81 -12.90
CA GLN A 98 0.98 4.95 -13.50
C GLN A 98 1.00 5.55 -14.92
N ASN A 99 2.11 6.21 -15.30
CA ASN A 99 2.32 6.81 -16.63
C ASN A 99 2.97 5.84 -17.63
N ASP A 100 3.36 4.64 -17.21
CA ASP A 100 3.88 3.60 -18.09
C ASP A 100 2.84 2.48 -18.19
N ASP A 101 2.07 2.48 -19.28
CA ASP A 101 1.01 1.51 -19.52
C ASP A 101 1.53 0.07 -19.59
N ALA A 102 2.75 -0.13 -20.09
CA ALA A 102 3.36 -1.45 -20.15
C ALA A 102 3.67 -1.92 -18.72
N GLU A 103 4.35 -1.08 -17.93
CA GLU A 103 4.62 -1.35 -16.51
C GLU A 103 3.35 -1.65 -15.72
N ARG A 104 2.37 -0.76 -15.82
CA ARG A 104 1.09 -0.88 -15.13
C ARG A 104 0.41 -2.20 -15.47
N SER A 105 0.36 -2.56 -16.75
CA SER A 105 -0.32 -3.79 -17.19
C SER A 105 0.31 -5.04 -16.60
N TRP A 106 1.65 -5.16 -16.59
CA TRP A 106 2.28 -6.38 -16.06
C TRP A 106 2.37 -6.40 -14.54
N GLN A 107 2.50 -5.26 -13.86
CA GLN A 107 2.42 -5.19 -12.40
C GLN A 107 1.02 -5.51 -11.88
N VAL A 108 -0.04 -5.05 -12.57
CA VAL A 108 -1.42 -5.41 -12.24
C VAL A 108 -1.64 -6.93 -12.35
N ASN A 109 -1.04 -7.58 -13.36
CA ASN A 109 -1.07 -9.04 -13.48
C ASN A 109 -0.35 -9.77 -12.33
N GLU A 110 0.68 -9.14 -11.72
CA GLU A 110 1.38 -9.68 -10.55
C GLU A 110 0.68 -9.37 -9.22
N MET A 111 -0.39 -8.57 -9.19
CA MET A 111 -1.06 -8.17 -7.93
C MET A 111 -1.44 -9.37 -7.07
N ARG A 112 -1.97 -10.45 -7.66
CA ARG A 112 -2.29 -11.66 -6.90
C ARG A 112 -1.08 -12.18 -6.13
N THR A 113 0.07 -12.28 -6.81
CA THR A 113 1.33 -12.74 -6.23
C THR A 113 1.84 -11.78 -5.15
N ILE A 114 1.76 -10.48 -5.40
CA ILE A 114 2.20 -9.45 -4.45
C ILE A 114 1.35 -9.54 -3.17
N PHE A 115 0.02 -9.50 -3.28
CA PHE A 115 -0.84 -9.59 -2.10
C PHE A 115 -0.71 -10.93 -1.37
N SER A 116 -0.52 -12.04 -2.08
CA SER A 116 -0.37 -13.36 -1.44
C SER A 116 0.97 -13.52 -0.70
N GLN A 117 2.00 -12.78 -1.10
CA GLN A 117 3.33 -12.84 -0.49
C GLN A 117 3.57 -11.73 0.55
N ALA A 118 2.63 -10.80 0.70
CA ALA A 118 2.68 -9.80 1.76
C ALA A 118 2.49 -10.46 3.13
N SER A 119 3.31 -10.08 4.11
CA SER A 119 3.21 -10.58 5.48
C SER A 119 1.96 -10.06 6.20
N LEU A 120 1.44 -8.92 5.74
CA LEU A 120 0.24 -8.28 6.24
C LEU A 120 -0.42 -7.48 5.12
N VAL A 121 -1.75 -7.35 5.17
CA VAL A 121 -2.49 -6.43 4.30
C VAL A 121 -3.26 -5.45 5.18
N TYR A 122 -2.98 -4.16 5.01
CA TYR A 122 -3.76 -3.08 5.59
C TYR A 122 -4.95 -2.79 4.68
N SER A 123 -6.16 -2.81 5.23
CA SER A 123 -7.37 -2.41 4.52
C SER A 123 -7.82 -1.05 5.02
N TRP A 124 -7.81 -0.05 4.15
CA TRP A 124 -8.30 1.30 4.43
C TRP A 124 -9.69 1.51 3.83
N LEU A 125 -10.67 1.70 4.69
CA LEU A 125 -12.08 1.87 4.32
C LEU A 125 -12.53 3.35 4.34
N GLY A 126 -11.63 4.26 4.66
CA GLY A 126 -11.93 5.67 4.92
C GLY A 126 -11.84 6.02 6.40
N PRO A 127 -12.00 7.31 6.74
CA PRO A 127 -12.03 7.77 8.12
C PRO A 127 -13.19 7.14 8.91
N GLU A 128 -13.05 7.13 10.24
CA GLU A 128 -14.11 6.69 11.14
C GLU A 128 -15.41 7.44 10.83
N ALA A 129 -16.47 6.68 10.60
CA ALA A 129 -17.84 7.16 10.44
C ALA A 129 -18.74 6.42 11.43
N ASP A 130 -19.92 6.97 11.72
CA ASP A 130 -20.82 6.50 12.80
C ASP A 130 -21.14 4.98 12.77
N ASP A 131 -20.99 4.32 11.62
CA ASP A 131 -21.28 2.88 11.43
C ASP A 131 -20.01 1.98 11.30
N SER A 132 -18.80 2.53 11.35
CA SER A 132 -17.54 1.78 11.15
C SER A 132 -17.37 0.64 12.16
N ASP A 133 -17.82 0.84 13.40
CA ASP A 133 -17.77 -0.18 14.46
C ASP A 133 -18.62 -1.42 14.15
N ALA A 134 -19.79 -1.23 13.53
CA ALA A 134 -20.67 -2.33 13.18
C ALA A 134 -20.10 -3.14 12.00
N ALA A 135 -19.52 -2.45 11.01
CA ALA A 135 -18.86 -3.08 9.87
C ALA A 135 -17.63 -3.90 10.29
N MET A 136 -16.81 -3.37 11.21
CA MET A 136 -15.64 -4.09 11.73
C MET A 136 -16.02 -5.31 12.55
N LYS A 137 -17.07 -5.23 13.38
CA LYS A 137 -17.62 -6.39 14.10
C LYS A 137 -18.14 -7.48 13.15
N LEU A 138 -18.78 -7.07 12.05
CA LEU A 138 -19.23 -8.02 11.02
C LEU A 138 -18.05 -8.68 10.31
N LEU A 139 -17.02 -7.93 9.94
CA LEU A 139 -15.81 -8.48 9.33
C LEU A 139 -15.09 -9.46 10.27
N GLU A 140 -15.02 -9.16 11.56
CA GLU A 140 -14.46 -10.06 12.56
C GLU A 140 -15.29 -11.35 12.69
N TYR A 141 -16.63 -11.24 12.71
CA TYR A 141 -17.54 -12.37 12.76
C TYR A 141 -17.43 -13.26 11.51
N LEU A 142 -17.43 -12.66 10.31
CA LEU A 142 -17.25 -13.39 9.04
C LEU A 142 -15.87 -14.05 8.98
N GLY A 143 -14.82 -13.36 9.43
CA GLY A 143 -13.47 -13.91 9.52
C GLY A 143 -13.41 -15.16 10.40
N LYS A 144 -14.06 -15.14 11.57
CA LYS A 144 -14.16 -16.31 12.46
C LYS A 144 -14.90 -17.47 11.79
N MET A 145 -16.03 -17.20 11.13
CA MET A 145 -16.80 -18.23 10.43
C MET A 145 -15.99 -18.90 9.30
N VAL A 146 -15.20 -18.15 8.54
CA VAL A 146 -14.38 -18.69 7.44
C VAL A 146 -13.27 -19.60 7.98
N LEU A 147 -12.66 -19.23 9.12
CA LEU A 147 -11.66 -20.05 9.80
C LEU A 147 -12.27 -21.32 10.39
N GLU A 148 -13.45 -21.22 11.01
CA GLU A 148 -14.18 -22.37 11.57
C GLU A 148 -14.69 -23.33 10.48
N ALA A 149 -14.98 -22.82 9.29
CA ALA A 149 -15.37 -23.62 8.12
C ALA A 149 -14.17 -24.36 7.46
N GLY A 150 -12.95 -24.21 7.99
CA GLY A 150 -11.76 -24.91 7.50
C GLY A 150 -11.20 -24.35 6.19
N TYR A 151 -11.53 -23.09 5.84
CA TYR A 151 -10.92 -22.41 4.70
C TYR A 151 -9.55 -21.88 5.10
N ASP A 152 -8.58 -22.78 5.16
CA ASP A 152 -7.19 -22.44 5.45
C ASP A 152 -6.58 -21.66 4.27
N ARG A 153 -5.74 -20.66 4.55
CA ARG A 153 -5.09 -19.85 3.52
C ARG A 153 -4.03 -20.71 2.80
N THR A 154 -4.44 -21.44 1.77
CA THR A 154 -3.52 -22.06 0.78
C THR A 154 -2.91 -21.03 -0.14
#